data_AF-A0A414XL00-F1
#
_entry.id   AF-A0A414XL00-F1
#
_cell.length_a   1.000
_cell.length_b   1.000
_cell.length_c   1.000
_cell.angle_alpha   90.00
_cell.angle_beta   90.00
_cell.angle_gamma   90.00
#
_symmetry.space_group_name_H-M   'P 1'
#
loop_
_entity.id
_entity.type
_entity.pdbx_description
1 polymer ?
#
loop_
_entity_poly.entity_id
_entity_poly.type
_entity_poly.pdbx_seq_one_letter_code
_entity_poly.pdbx_strand_id
1 'polypeptide(L)'
;MDAYLTYAVGAKGHLVHVDDVPNGEACGCTCPECRSKLIAKNKGQHNQHHFAHVGGSDCVGAVESALHLMAKEILSEGKKIMLPRYPLQVGGVRLFKSIEVESYNKELSLRPDCVGDTAGQKLWVEFKRSHEVDTDKAAKIKSAKIECVEIDINACPLDPLKMKEFLEESSENRQWIYFKGQESSKSEHTSYSHISKDYSFPTGYLNTPGRASNVFLGTPEDSIYHIVADENNGKVINLETLSFKDFVPSSKYRCIACKQEVIVKENKAGRFYFVHKEGKNKCSYSLYLKEAAKALIKENFVRKKVFYITPFDNKFFDLKSLDYTECIDGSSIKDFEYDLVITRKGKISDDSIYILLDEKGSNNCSMPGNHYRTIIVPINEESIMLSNICYNGQLNAPGIKYFNFKLKVEKKEGKPTFTLYADGHYDYNKKSNNQPSSATYKIEFISKFDNDREAEEFAVLKCLEENRKVCPCIVCTNFDEYNGECQKNCKIGDIPCKDFIMYKFIRTSISSKYKDAKVKVTSLTPAKDEGTLKFI
;
A
#
# COMPACT_ATOMS: atom_id res chain seq x y z
N MET A 1 -24.00 -1.95 -8.20
CA MET A 1 -25.01 -1.03 -8.74
C MET A 1 -24.24 0.14 -9.29
N ASP A 2 -24.25 0.30 -10.61
CA ASP A 2 -23.58 1.43 -11.24
C ASP A 2 -24.26 2.72 -10.77
N ALA A 3 -23.47 3.65 -10.24
CA ALA A 3 -24.01 4.92 -9.78
C ALA A 3 -24.56 5.69 -10.98
N TYR A 4 -25.81 6.14 -10.91
CA TYR A 4 -26.37 7.00 -11.94
C TYR A 4 -25.73 8.39 -11.90
N LEU A 5 -25.52 8.99 -13.08
CA LEU A 5 -25.04 10.37 -13.20
C LEU A 5 -26.16 11.35 -12.82
N THR A 6 -26.13 11.90 -11.62
CA THR A 6 -27.15 12.86 -11.12
C THR A 6 -26.75 14.33 -11.27
N TYR A 7 -25.47 14.61 -11.54
CA TYR A 7 -24.95 15.95 -11.81
C TYR A 7 -24.26 16.00 -13.18
N ALA A 8 -24.47 17.09 -13.92
CA ALA A 8 -23.87 17.32 -15.22
C ALA A 8 -23.45 18.78 -15.40
N VAL A 9 -22.64 19.06 -16.42
CA VAL A 9 -22.22 20.44 -16.72
C VAL A 9 -23.37 21.16 -17.42
N GLY A 10 -23.91 22.20 -16.78
CA GLY A 10 -24.97 23.04 -17.34
C GLY A 10 -24.43 24.09 -18.31
N ALA A 11 -25.33 24.88 -18.91
CA ALA A 11 -24.99 25.88 -19.93
C ALA A 11 -24.00 26.97 -19.44
N LYS A 12 -23.92 27.21 -18.14
CA LYS A 12 -23.00 28.17 -17.52
C LYS A 12 -21.61 27.57 -17.19
N GLY A 13 -21.39 26.29 -17.49
CA GLY A 13 -20.14 25.59 -17.21
C GLY A 13 -20.02 25.00 -15.80
N HIS A 14 -21.04 25.18 -14.95
CA HIS A 14 -21.08 24.63 -13.59
C HIS A 14 -21.87 23.34 -13.50
N LEU A 15 -21.61 22.54 -12.46
CA LEU A 15 -22.43 21.37 -12.18
C LEU A 15 -23.85 21.78 -11.76
N VAL A 16 -24.83 21.10 -12.35
CA VAL A 16 -26.25 21.24 -12.01
C VAL A 16 -26.84 19.87 -11.72
N HIS A 17 -27.74 19.80 -10.74
CA HIS A 17 -28.45 18.57 -10.43
C HIS A 17 -29.51 18.29 -11.50
N VAL A 18 -29.79 17.01 -11.74
CA VAL A 18 -30.78 16.58 -12.73
C VAL A 18 -32.18 17.14 -12.45
N ASP A 19 -32.52 17.43 -11.20
CA ASP A 19 -33.83 17.98 -10.83
C ASP A 19 -33.96 19.49 -11.03
N ASP A 20 -32.84 20.18 -11.21
CA ASP A 20 -32.81 21.64 -11.36
C ASP A 20 -32.85 22.09 -12.83
N VAL A 21 -33.02 21.14 -13.76
CA VAL A 21 -33.00 21.39 -15.20
C VAL A 21 -34.28 20.93 -15.89
N PRO A 22 -34.64 21.52 -17.06
CA PRO A 22 -35.75 21.04 -17.86
C PRO A 22 -35.59 19.55 -18.23
N ASN A 23 -36.68 18.80 -18.18
CA ASN A 23 -36.68 17.39 -18.60
C ASN A 23 -36.30 17.22 -20.08
N GLY A 24 -35.61 16.12 -20.39
CA GLY A 24 -35.26 15.74 -21.76
C GLY A 24 -34.01 16.45 -22.29
N GLU A 25 -33.90 16.54 -23.60
CA GLU A 25 -32.79 17.25 -24.29
C GLU A 25 -32.82 18.77 -24.05
N ALA A 26 -33.96 19.31 -23.61
CA ALA A 26 -34.11 20.72 -23.24
C ALA A 26 -33.26 21.11 -22.01
N CYS A 27 -32.67 20.14 -21.28
CA CYS A 27 -31.76 20.43 -20.17
C CYS A 27 -30.51 21.21 -20.60
N GLY A 28 -30.09 21.09 -21.87
CA GLY A 28 -28.89 21.76 -22.39
C GLY A 28 -27.58 21.35 -21.70
N CYS A 29 -27.57 20.23 -20.99
CA CYS A 29 -26.42 19.76 -20.21
C CYS A 29 -25.46 18.90 -21.03
N THR A 30 -24.20 18.89 -20.63
CA THR A 30 -23.13 18.08 -21.25
C THR A 30 -22.44 17.18 -20.25
N CYS A 31 -21.96 16.03 -20.72
CA CYS A 31 -21.23 15.07 -19.90
C CYS A 31 -19.90 15.65 -19.39
N PRO A 32 -19.63 15.56 -18.07
CA PRO A 32 -18.35 15.97 -17.48
C PRO A 32 -17.12 15.35 -18.13
N GLU A 33 -17.24 14.12 -18.63
CA GLU A 33 -16.14 13.35 -19.20
C GLU A 33 -16.01 13.56 -20.72
N CYS A 34 -17.00 13.11 -21.49
CA CYS A 34 -16.91 13.09 -22.95
C CYS A 34 -17.44 14.36 -23.62
N ARG A 35 -17.95 15.33 -22.85
CA ARG A 35 -18.54 16.61 -23.32
C ARG A 35 -19.73 16.48 -24.28
N SER A 36 -20.25 15.27 -24.48
CA SER A 36 -21.41 15.03 -25.34
C SER A 36 -22.71 15.48 -24.66
N LYS A 37 -23.73 15.77 -25.47
CA LYS A 37 -25.04 16.22 -24.98
C LYS A 37 -25.73 15.12 -24.15
N LEU A 38 -26.45 15.55 -23.12
CA LEU A 38 -27.20 14.69 -22.21
C LEU A 38 -28.71 14.93 -22.31
N ILE A 39 -29.47 13.96 -21.81
CA ILE A 39 -30.93 13.96 -21.65
C ILE A 39 -31.20 13.86 -20.15
N ALA A 40 -31.92 14.82 -19.58
CA ALA A 40 -32.36 14.76 -18.18
C ALA A 40 -33.59 13.84 -18.03
N LYS A 41 -33.46 12.73 -17.31
CA LYS A 41 -34.55 11.79 -17.01
C LYS A 41 -35.07 12.01 -15.59
N ASN A 42 -35.65 13.19 -15.33
CA ASN A 42 -36.13 13.65 -14.02
C ASN A 42 -37.67 13.68 -13.86
N LYS A 43 -38.40 12.93 -14.69
CA LYS A 43 -39.87 12.77 -14.58
C LYS A 43 -40.29 11.30 -14.44
N GLY A 44 -39.33 10.39 -14.35
CA GLY A 44 -39.60 8.96 -14.20
C GLY A 44 -40.03 8.63 -12.77
N GLN A 45 -41.04 7.80 -12.61
CA GLN A 45 -41.55 7.40 -11.28
C GLN A 45 -40.87 6.14 -10.73
N HIS A 46 -40.17 5.36 -11.58
CA HIS A 46 -39.63 4.04 -11.23
C HIS A 46 -38.10 3.99 -11.12
N ASN A 47 -37.39 4.86 -11.84
CA ASN A 47 -35.94 4.91 -11.83
C ASN A 47 -35.47 6.18 -11.13
N GLN A 48 -34.31 6.11 -10.47
CA GLN A 48 -33.65 7.31 -9.94
C GLN A 48 -33.47 8.34 -11.05
N HIS A 49 -33.70 9.61 -10.74
CA HIS A 49 -33.48 10.68 -11.70
C HIS A 49 -32.01 10.75 -12.08
N HIS A 50 -31.72 10.82 -13.38
CA HIS A 50 -30.35 10.80 -13.89
C HIS A 50 -30.23 11.45 -15.25
N PHE A 51 -29.01 11.77 -15.63
CA PHE A 51 -28.65 12.13 -16.98
C PHE A 51 -28.25 10.90 -17.79
N ALA A 52 -28.67 10.86 -19.06
CA ALA A 52 -28.27 9.84 -20.03
C ALA A 52 -27.72 10.48 -21.30
N HIS A 53 -26.81 9.81 -22.02
CA HIS A 53 -26.31 10.34 -23.29
C HIS A 53 -27.39 10.32 -24.38
N VAL A 54 -27.40 11.36 -25.21
CA VAL A 54 -28.15 11.36 -26.47
C VAL A 54 -27.60 10.22 -27.34
N GLY A 55 -28.41 9.19 -27.61
CA GLY A 55 -28.00 7.98 -28.34
C GLY A 55 -27.66 6.76 -27.49
N GLY A 56 -27.73 6.85 -26.16
CA GLY A 56 -27.67 5.69 -25.25
C GLY A 56 -26.29 5.08 -25.03
N SER A 57 -25.20 5.79 -25.32
CA SER A 57 -23.86 5.36 -24.96
C SER A 57 -23.61 5.55 -23.46
N ASP A 58 -23.13 4.50 -22.78
CA ASP A 58 -22.69 4.61 -21.40
C ASP A 58 -21.24 5.12 -21.36
N CYS A 59 -21.01 6.17 -20.57
CA CYS A 59 -19.69 6.75 -20.38
C CYS A 59 -19.16 6.34 -19.01
N VAL A 60 -18.24 5.37 -19.01
CA VAL A 60 -17.72 4.70 -17.81
C VAL A 60 -17.09 5.69 -16.81
N GLY A 61 -16.51 6.81 -17.28
CA GLY A 61 -15.87 7.82 -16.43
C GLY A 61 -16.75 9.00 -16.02
N ALA A 62 -18.03 9.05 -16.42
CA ALA A 62 -18.84 10.26 -16.24
C ALA A 62 -19.08 10.63 -14.77
N VAL A 63 -19.32 9.65 -13.91
CA VAL A 63 -19.55 9.86 -12.46
C VAL A 63 -18.25 10.30 -11.77
N GLU A 64 -17.13 9.66 -12.09
CA GLU A 64 -15.82 10.02 -11.55
C GLU A 64 -15.45 11.47 -11.93
N SER A 65 -15.63 11.84 -13.19
CA SER A 65 -15.38 13.21 -13.64
C SER A 65 -16.35 14.23 -13.04
N ALA A 66 -17.60 13.84 -12.77
CA ALA A 66 -18.53 14.67 -12.00
C ALA A 66 -18.04 14.89 -10.55
N LEU A 67 -17.55 13.84 -9.86
CA LEU A 67 -17.00 13.95 -8.51
C LEU A 67 -15.79 14.89 -8.47
N HIS A 68 -14.89 14.76 -9.44
CA HIS A 68 -13.71 15.63 -9.58
C HIS A 68 -14.08 17.09 -9.79
N LEU A 69 -15.01 17.37 -10.72
CA LEU A 69 -15.49 18.74 -10.93
C LEU A 69 -16.16 19.30 -9.66
N MET A 70 -16.98 18.50 -8.98
CA MET A 70 -17.66 18.90 -7.75
C MET A 70 -16.65 19.25 -6.64
N ALA A 71 -15.63 18.40 -6.45
CA ALA A 71 -14.59 18.65 -5.46
C ALA A 71 -13.79 19.92 -5.76
N LYS A 72 -13.47 20.18 -7.04
CA LYS A 72 -12.80 21.41 -7.50
C LYS A 72 -13.65 22.66 -7.25
N GLU A 73 -14.94 22.62 -7.59
CA GLU A 73 -15.87 23.74 -7.37
C GLU A 73 -16.01 24.06 -5.88
N ILE A 74 -16.28 23.04 -5.05
CA ILE A 74 -16.42 23.20 -3.60
C ILE A 74 -15.14 23.77 -2.97
N LEU A 75 -13.97 23.26 -3.38
CA LEU A 75 -12.70 23.77 -2.89
C LEU A 75 -12.46 25.22 -3.34
N SER A 76 -12.75 25.54 -4.59
CA SER A 76 -12.61 26.89 -5.14
C SER A 76 -13.47 27.92 -4.39
N GLU A 77 -14.70 27.54 -4.06
CA GLU A 77 -15.66 28.39 -3.34
C GLU A 77 -15.37 28.47 -1.84
N GLY A 78 -15.21 27.32 -1.19
CA GLY A 78 -15.03 27.21 0.26
C GLY A 78 -13.62 27.60 0.73
N LYS A 79 -12.61 27.48 -0.14
CA LYS A 79 -11.20 27.81 0.12
C LYS A 79 -10.66 27.17 1.41
N LYS A 80 -11.17 26.00 1.76
CA LYS A 80 -10.89 25.31 3.01
C LYS A 80 -10.74 23.82 2.75
N ILE A 81 -9.72 23.22 3.34
CA ILE A 81 -9.54 21.77 3.37
C ILE A 81 -9.05 21.31 4.73
N MET A 82 -9.37 20.07 5.07
CA MET A 82 -8.70 19.34 6.13
C MET A 82 -7.45 18.64 5.58
N LEU A 83 -6.30 18.91 6.17
CA LEU A 83 -5.03 18.31 5.78
C LEU A 83 -4.88 16.87 6.32
N PRO A 84 -4.02 16.05 5.68
CA PRO A 84 -3.64 14.76 6.24
C PRO A 84 -3.01 14.93 7.63
N ARG A 85 -3.36 14.03 8.57
CA ARG A 85 -2.85 14.09 9.96
C ARG A 85 -1.33 13.90 10.05
N TYR A 86 -0.76 13.07 9.19
CA TYR A 86 0.70 12.88 9.12
C TYR A 86 1.28 13.79 8.04
N PRO A 87 2.47 14.40 8.20
CA PRO A 87 3.38 14.30 9.34
C PRO A 87 3.12 15.31 10.47
N LEU A 88 2.09 16.15 10.36
CA LEU A 88 1.84 17.28 11.27
C LEU A 88 1.21 16.90 12.63
N GLN A 89 0.92 15.61 12.86
CA GLN A 89 0.29 15.02 14.07
C GLN A 89 -1.12 15.53 14.43
N VAL A 90 -1.61 16.57 13.77
CA VAL A 90 -2.99 17.06 13.87
C VAL A 90 -3.52 17.22 12.44
N GLY A 91 -4.75 16.78 12.18
CA GLY A 91 -5.46 17.20 10.97
C GLY A 91 -5.67 18.70 11.06
N GLY A 92 -4.84 19.46 10.38
CA GLY A 92 -4.93 20.92 10.37
C GLY A 92 -5.94 21.35 9.32
N VAL A 93 -6.84 22.27 9.67
CA VAL A 93 -7.62 22.99 8.67
C VAL A 93 -6.69 23.97 7.96
N ARG A 94 -6.58 23.86 6.64
CA ARG A 94 -5.94 24.87 5.80
C ARG A 94 -7.01 25.78 5.21
N LEU A 95 -6.84 27.09 5.44
CA LEU A 95 -7.64 28.14 4.82
C LEU A 95 -6.80 28.84 3.75
N PHE A 96 -7.36 28.99 2.55
CA PHE A 96 -6.71 29.62 1.42
C PHE A 96 -7.24 31.02 1.17
N LYS A 97 -6.38 31.91 0.69
CA LYS A 97 -6.78 33.23 0.18
C LYS A 97 -7.41 33.11 -1.20
N SER A 98 -6.82 32.27 -2.03
CA SER A 98 -7.27 31.98 -3.40
C SER A 98 -6.99 30.53 -3.77
N ILE A 99 -7.80 30.02 -4.68
CA ILE A 99 -7.65 28.70 -5.30
C ILE A 99 -7.59 28.91 -6.81
N GLU A 100 -6.58 28.34 -7.44
CA GLU A 100 -6.48 28.25 -8.90
C GLU A 100 -6.83 26.81 -9.31
N VAL A 101 -7.90 26.63 -10.07
CA VAL A 101 -8.37 25.31 -10.53
C VAL A 101 -7.73 24.97 -11.86
N GLU A 102 -7.17 23.77 -11.98
CA GLU A 102 -6.53 23.25 -13.19
C GLU A 102 -5.52 24.23 -13.85
N SER A 103 -4.72 24.93 -13.05
CA SER A 103 -3.68 25.82 -13.55
C SER A 103 -2.53 25.02 -14.17
N TYR A 104 -2.13 25.32 -15.41
CA TYR A 104 -1.01 24.63 -16.03
C TYR A 104 0.33 25.19 -15.55
N ASN A 105 1.13 24.36 -14.87
CA ASN A 105 2.50 24.68 -14.49
C ASN A 105 3.44 24.35 -15.65
N LYS A 106 3.96 25.40 -16.32
CA LYS A 106 4.83 25.28 -17.50
C LYS A 106 6.20 24.65 -17.19
N GLU A 107 6.72 24.82 -15.98
CA GLU A 107 8.06 24.34 -15.61
C GLU A 107 8.09 22.82 -15.45
N LEU A 108 7.03 22.24 -14.89
CA LEU A 108 6.92 20.80 -14.67
C LEU A 108 6.08 20.08 -15.73
N SER A 109 5.45 20.84 -16.64
CA SER A 109 4.45 20.34 -17.58
C SER A 109 3.35 19.54 -16.87
N LEU A 110 2.92 20.03 -15.69
CA LEU A 110 1.91 19.41 -14.85
C LEU A 110 0.70 20.32 -14.69
N ARG A 111 -0.47 19.71 -14.55
CA ARG A 111 -1.73 20.39 -14.25
C ARG A 111 -2.31 19.80 -12.97
N PRO A 112 -2.06 20.43 -11.79
CA PRO A 112 -2.74 20.05 -10.57
C PRO A 112 -4.23 20.34 -10.66
N ASP A 113 -5.03 19.55 -9.96
CA ASP A 113 -6.48 19.78 -9.88
C ASP A 113 -6.78 21.14 -9.24
N CYS A 114 -6.11 21.48 -8.15
CA CYS A 114 -6.20 22.78 -7.48
C CYS A 114 -4.85 23.24 -6.93
N VAL A 115 -4.62 24.55 -6.94
CA VAL A 115 -3.49 25.20 -6.26
C VAL A 115 -4.03 26.25 -5.30
N GLY A 116 -3.90 26.00 -4.01
CA GLY A 116 -4.28 26.95 -2.96
C GLY A 116 -3.12 27.84 -2.55
N ASP A 117 -3.36 29.15 -2.46
CA ASP A 117 -2.39 30.12 -1.93
C ASP A 117 -2.76 30.54 -0.50
N THR A 118 -1.79 30.45 0.40
CA THR A 118 -1.89 31.01 1.76
C THR A 118 -0.75 32.00 1.96
N ALA A 119 -1.00 33.27 1.64
CA ALA A 119 -0.02 34.35 1.79
C ALA A 119 1.32 34.06 1.09
N GLY A 120 1.26 33.57 -0.15
CA GLY A 120 2.43 33.22 -0.95
C GLY A 120 2.95 31.80 -0.73
N GLN A 121 2.40 31.04 0.22
CA GLN A 121 2.65 29.61 0.35
C GLN A 121 1.64 28.82 -0.49
N LYS A 122 2.14 28.18 -1.54
CA LYS A 122 1.31 27.36 -2.44
C LYS A 122 1.23 25.92 -1.94
N LEU A 123 0.02 25.38 -1.93
CA LEU A 123 -0.28 23.97 -1.69
C LEU A 123 -1.05 23.42 -2.89
N TRP A 124 -0.51 22.36 -3.50
CA TRP A 124 -1.20 21.63 -4.54
C TRP A 124 -2.14 20.61 -3.93
N VAL A 125 -3.31 20.45 -4.55
CA VAL A 125 -4.31 19.44 -4.18
C VAL A 125 -4.61 18.63 -5.43
N GLU A 126 -4.48 17.32 -5.30
CA GLU A 126 -4.81 16.33 -6.34
C GLU A 126 -5.96 15.46 -5.83
N PHE A 127 -6.95 15.21 -6.66
CA PHE A 127 -8.00 14.25 -6.39
C PHE A 127 -7.65 12.93 -7.07
N LYS A 128 -7.68 11.83 -6.32
CA LYS A 128 -7.26 10.53 -6.85
C LYS A 128 -8.29 9.98 -7.85
N ARG A 129 -7.80 9.52 -9.00
CA ARG A 129 -8.59 8.77 -9.99
C ARG A 129 -8.54 7.26 -9.73
N SER A 130 -9.57 6.55 -10.16
CA SER A 130 -9.73 5.11 -9.92
C SER A 130 -8.84 4.24 -10.83
N HIS A 131 -8.51 4.72 -12.03
CA HIS A 131 -7.89 3.89 -13.09
C HIS A 131 -6.67 4.50 -13.81
N GLU A 132 -6.12 5.63 -13.35
CA GLU A 132 -4.86 6.16 -13.90
C GLU A 132 -3.66 5.70 -13.07
N VAL A 133 -2.67 5.10 -13.75
CA VAL A 133 -1.37 4.77 -13.18
C VAL A 133 -0.57 6.06 -13.04
N ASP A 134 -0.75 6.75 -11.92
CA ASP A 134 -0.24 8.11 -11.67
C ASP A 134 1.23 8.17 -11.17
N THR A 135 2.03 7.15 -11.49
CA THR A 135 3.37 6.99 -10.91
C THR A 135 4.35 8.09 -11.36
N ASP A 136 4.14 8.69 -12.53
CA ASP A 136 5.04 9.71 -13.09
C ASP A 136 4.81 11.12 -12.53
N LYS A 137 3.58 11.47 -12.16
CA LYS A 137 3.21 12.82 -11.66
C LYS A 137 3.70 13.01 -10.23
N ALA A 138 3.44 12.03 -9.35
CA ALA A 138 3.89 12.06 -7.96
C ALA A 138 5.43 12.15 -7.84
N ALA A 139 6.17 11.47 -8.73
CA ALA A 139 7.64 11.54 -8.77
C ALA A 139 8.12 12.96 -9.13
N LYS A 140 7.54 13.59 -10.16
CA LYS A 140 7.86 14.97 -10.57
C LYS A 140 7.57 15.98 -9.46
N ILE A 141 6.41 15.86 -8.80
CA ILE A 141 6.03 16.72 -7.66
C ILE A 141 7.05 16.62 -6.52
N LYS A 142 7.46 15.39 -6.16
CA LYS A 142 8.49 15.14 -5.14
C LYS A 142 9.84 15.71 -5.53
N SER A 143 10.30 15.48 -6.75
CA SER A 143 11.59 15.99 -7.25
C SER A 143 11.63 17.53 -7.27
N ALA A 144 10.50 18.16 -7.59
CA ALA A 144 10.36 19.62 -7.60
C ALA A 144 10.13 20.22 -6.20
N LYS A 145 10.00 19.38 -5.15
CA LYS A 145 9.72 19.79 -3.77
C LYS A 145 8.46 20.65 -3.63
N ILE A 146 7.43 20.34 -4.42
CA ILE A 146 6.16 21.05 -4.37
C ILE A 146 5.29 20.45 -3.28
N GLU A 147 4.87 21.29 -2.33
CA GLU A 147 3.98 20.87 -1.26
C GLU A 147 2.61 20.46 -1.85
N CYS A 148 2.24 19.20 -1.66
CA CYS A 148 1.10 18.61 -2.36
C CYS A 148 0.41 17.52 -1.55
N VAL A 149 -0.92 17.58 -1.51
CA VAL A 149 -1.81 16.58 -0.90
C VAL A 149 -2.63 15.89 -1.99
N GLU A 150 -2.70 14.57 -1.89
CA GLU A 150 -3.65 13.74 -2.64
C GLU A 150 -4.85 13.40 -1.74
N ILE A 151 -6.06 13.52 -2.28
CA ILE A 151 -7.32 13.20 -1.60
C ILE A 151 -8.08 12.17 -2.44
N ASP A 152 -8.39 11.02 -1.84
CA ASP A 152 -9.18 9.96 -2.46
C ASP A 152 -10.67 10.21 -2.23
N ILE A 153 -11.34 10.67 -3.29
CA ILE A 153 -12.77 11.00 -3.30
C ILE A 153 -13.63 9.88 -3.91
N ASN A 154 -13.04 8.75 -4.31
CA ASN A 154 -13.76 7.70 -5.07
C ASN A 154 -14.87 7.02 -4.25
N ALA A 155 -14.75 7.03 -2.91
CA ALA A 155 -15.78 6.53 -2.00
C ALA A 155 -16.83 7.59 -1.64
N CYS A 156 -16.66 8.85 -2.06
CA CYS A 156 -17.59 9.93 -1.75
C CYS A 156 -18.82 9.84 -2.66
N PRO A 157 -20.06 9.94 -2.13
CA PRO A 157 -21.24 10.03 -2.97
C PRO A 157 -21.24 11.34 -3.77
N LEU A 158 -21.86 11.32 -4.96
CA LEU A 158 -22.03 12.49 -5.82
C LEU A 158 -23.10 13.44 -5.22
N ASP A 159 -22.73 14.09 -4.13
CA ASP A 159 -23.56 14.96 -3.29
C ASP A 159 -22.70 16.14 -2.79
N PRO A 160 -23.05 17.40 -3.11
CA PRO A 160 -22.25 18.56 -2.76
C PRO A 160 -22.05 18.77 -1.26
N LEU A 161 -23.06 18.47 -0.43
CA LEU A 161 -22.96 18.65 1.01
C LEU A 161 -22.01 17.63 1.63
N LYS A 162 -22.13 16.38 1.23
CA LYS A 162 -21.25 15.30 1.71
C LYS A 162 -19.82 15.46 1.22
N MET A 163 -19.63 15.90 -0.02
CA MET A 163 -18.30 16.22 -0.55
C MET A 163 -17.66 17.37 0.23
N LYS A 164 -18.43 18.42 0.53
CA LYS A 164 -17.94 19.55 1.33
C LYS A 164 -17.54 19.14 2.74
N GLU A 165 -18.40 18.41 3.45
CA GLU A 165 -18.10 17.86 4.77
C GLU A 165 -16.83 17.00 4.73
N PHE A 166 -16.70 16.13 3.72
CA PHE A 166 -15.52 15.29 3.54
C PHE A 166 -14.24 16.09 3.28
N LEU A 167 -14.28 17.14 2.46
CA LEU A 167 -13.12 17.97 2.16
C LEU A 167 -12.71 18.82 3.37
N GLU A 168 -13.67 19.37 4.11
CA GLU A 168 -13.43 20.35 5.17
C GLU A 168 -13.26 19.78 6.58
N GLU A 169 -13.80 18.59 6.87
CA GLU A 169 -13.94 18.07 8.23
C GLU A 169 -13.32 16.68 8.42
N SER A 170 -13.33 15.84 7.39
CA SER A 170 -12.67 14.53 7.44
C SER A 170 -11.17 14.66 7.23
N SER A 171 -10.37 13.88 7.95
CA SER A 171 -8.93 13.74 7.69
C SER A 171 -8.56 12.37 7.11
N GLU A 172 -9.56 11.56 6.77
CA GLU A 172 -9.39 10.22 6.20
C GLU A 172 -9.18 10.31 4.68
N ASN A 173 -8.68 9.21 4.08
CA ASN A 173 -8.53 9.06 2.63
C ASN A 173 -7.73 10.20 1.96
N ARG A 174 -6.66 10.64 2.61
CA ARG A 174 -5.77 11.70 2.11
C ARG A 174 -4.35 11.49 2.56
N GLN A 175 -3.39 11.87 1.74
CA GLN A 175 -1.96 11.71 2.01
C GLN A 175 -1.12 12.82 1.39
N TRP A 176 0.07 13.09 1.93
CA TRP A 176 1.01 14.00 1.28
C TRP A 176 1.74 13.29 0.16
N ILE A 177 1.74 13.88 -1.03
CA ILE A 177 2.68 13.52 -2.08
C ILE A 177 4.06 14.06 -1.71
N TYR A 178 4.15 15.31 -1.24
CA TYR A 178 5.36 15.90 -0.68
C TYR A 178 5.00 16.96 0.36
N PHE A 179 5.75 16.99 1.46
CA PHE A 179 5.57 17.95 2.56
C PHE A 179 6.90 18.64 2.86
N LYS A 180 6.92 19.97 2.82
CA LYS A 180 8.17 20.75 2.92
C LYS A 180 8.86 20.59 4.28
N GLY A 181 8.11 20.33 5.35
CA GLY A 181 8.68 20.12 6.69
C GLY A 181 9.46 18.81 6.89
N GLN A 182 9.53 17.91 5.88
CA GLN A 182 10.34 16.69 5.94
C GLN A 182 11.86 16.94 5.96
N GLU A 183 12.33 18.15 5.58
CA GLU A 183 13.77 18.46 5.48
C GLU A 183 14.39 18.94 6.80
N SER A 184 13.61 19.58 7.67
CA SER A 184 14.01 20.00 9.02
C SER A 184 14.38 18.83 9.95
N SER A 185 13.99 17.61 9.61
CA SER A 185 14.38 16.36 10.30
C SER A 185 15.64 15.70 9.73
N LYS A 186 16.22 16.21 8.63
CA LYS A 186 17.44 15.64 8.00
C LYS A 186 18.70 16.49 8.20
N SER A 187 18.58 17.78 8.54
CA SER A 187 19.72 18.71 8.62
C SER A 187 20.46 18.78 9.97
N GLU A 188 20.07 18.02 11.00
CA GLU A 188 20.90 17.83 12.21
C GLU A 188 21.83 16.59 12.13
N HIS A 189 21.86 15.88 11.00
CA HIS A 189 22.75 14.73 10.77
C HIS A 189 23.88 15.05 9.78
N THR A 190 24.69 16.05 10.10
CA THR A 190 26.02 16.18 9.50
C THR A 190 27.07 16.42 10.58
N SER A 191 27.97 15.43 10.67
CA SER A 191 29.32 15.49 11.23
C SER A 191 29.49 15.87 12.71
N TYR A 192 29.70 14.85 13.56
CA TYR A 192 30.58 14.97 14.72
C TYR A 192 31.54 13.78 14.76
N SER A 193 32.61 13.89 13.98
CA SER A 193 33.89 13.26 14.31
C SER A 193 34.81 14.35 14.90
N HIS A 194 35.50 13.99 15.98
CA HIS A 194 36.62 14.71 16.65
C HIS A 194 36.30 15.81 17.71
N ILE A 195 36.27 15.34 18.97
CA ILE A 195 36.92 15.82 20.22
C ILE A 195 37.32 17.32 20.36
N SER A 196 36.88 17.96 21.46
CA SER A 196 37.77 18.53 22.51
C SER A 196 37.04 18.76 23.82
N LYS A 197 37.66 18.33 24.94
CA LYS A 197 37.40 18.81 26.30
C LYS A 197 37.92 20.26 26.39
N ASP A 198 37.35 21.06 27.28
CA ASP A 198 37.76 22.43 27.60
C ASP A 198 37.29 23.51 26.62
N TYR A 199 36.01 23.91 26.73
CA TYR A 199 35.60 25.28 26.43
C TYR A 199 34.30 25.59 27.20
N SER A 200 34.42 26.41 28.24
CA SER A 200 33.30 26.98 28.99
C SER A 200 32.77 28.22 28.25
N PHE A 201 31.44 28.34 28.09
CA PHE A 201 30.81 29.57 27.62
C PHE A 201 30.13 30.35 28.75
N PRO A 202 30.12 31.70 28.68
CA PRO A 202 29.71 32.57 29.76
C PRO A 202 28.19 32.72 29.86
N THR A 203 27.75 32.91 31.09
CA THR A 203 26.41 33.29 31.55
C THR A 203 25.89 34.49 30.77
N GLY A 204 24.77 34.34 30.06
CA GLY A 204 24.13 35.51 29.44
C GLY A 204 23.04 35.32 28.40
N TYR A 205 22.50 34.12 28.18
CA TYR A 205 21.28 33.95 27.37
C TYR A 205 20.46 32.75 27.87
N LEU A 206 19.90 32.87 29.07
CA LEU A 206 18.76 32.07 29.52
C LEU A 206 17.53 32.98 29.53
N ASN A 207 16.50 32.62 28.75
CA ASN A 207 15.12 32.42 29.22
C ASN A 207 14.13 32.27 28.06
N THR A 208 14.13 31.10 27.42
CA THR A 208 12.87 30.40 27.06
C THR A 208 13.09 28.89 27.26
N PRO A 209 12.36 28.21 28.18
CA PRO A 209 12.57 26.80 28.54
C PRO A 209 11.83 25.86 27.58
N GLY A 210 12.28 24.65 27.22
CA GLY A 210 13.49 23.91 27.56
C GLY A 210 13.67 22.74 26.58
N ARG A 211 14.85 22.67 25.98
CA ARG A 211 15.37 21.53 25.21
C ARG A 211 16.12 20.67 26.23
N ALA A 212 15.50 19.60 26.72
CA ALA A 212 16.10 18.69 27.69
C ALA A 212 16.36 17.33 27.03
N SER A 213 17.63 16.92 27.09
CA SER A 213 18.14 15.54 27.08
C SER A 213 17.07 14.42 26.98
N ASN A 214 16.99 13.71 25.85
CA ASN A 214 16.09 12.57 25.66
C ASN A 214 16.60 11.26 26.31
N VAL A 215 17.09 11.35 27.56
CA VAL A 215 17.04 10.23 28.49
C VAL A 215 15.80 10.48 29.34
N PHE A 216 14.65 9.94 28.92
CA PHE A 216 13.37 10.13 29.60
C PHE A 216 13.35 9.39 30.95
N LEU A 217 13.74 10.10 32.00
CA LEU A 217 13.41 9.79 33.39
C LEU A 217 12.31 10.76 33.85
N GLY A 218 11.04 10.33 33.71
CA GLY A 218 9.88 11.07 34.22
C GLY A 218 8.68 11.00 33.26
N THR A 219 7.53 10.53 33.76
CA THR A 219 6.24 10.60 33.07
C THR A 219 5.77 12.06 33.03
N PRO A 220 5.47 12.66 31.85
CA PRO A 220 4.87 13.98 31.79
C PRO A 220 3.47 13.94 32.43
N GLU A 221 3.20 14.83 33.37
CA GLU A 221 1.92 14.93 34.09
C GLU A 221 0.70 15.29 33.21
N ASP A 222 0.91 15.52 31.90
CA ASP A 222 -0.11 15.91 30.91
C ASP A 222 -0.32 14.90 29.76
N SER A 223 0.15 13.66 29.88
CA SER A 223 -0.06 12.65 28.82
C SER A 223 -1.56 12.33 28.62
N ILE A 224 -2.10 12.71 27.46
CA ILE A 224 -3.45 12.39 26.99
C ILE A 224 -3.38 11.00 26.34
N TYR A 225 -4.05 10.01 26.93
CA TYR A 225 -4.07 8.63 26.45
C TYR A 225 -5.43 8.27 25.86
N HIS A 226 -5.48 7.49 24.77
CA HIS A 226 -6.74 7.23 24.05
C HIS A 226 -7.19 5.76 24.06
N ILE A 227 -6.34 4.81 24.45
CA ILE A 227 -6.64 3.38 24.40
C ILE A 227 -6.88 2.83 25.80
N VAL A 228 -8.13 2.44 26.08
CA VAL A 228 -8.54 1.82 27.34
C VAL A 228 -9.04 0.41 27.13
N ALA A 229 -9.09 -0.34 28.22
CA ALA A 229 -9.86 -1.57 28.29
C ALA A 229 -11.11 -1.37 29.15
N ASP A 230 -12.14 -2.18 28.90
CA ASP A 230 -13.33 -2.25 29.75
C ASP A 230 -13.02 -2.84 31.16
N GLU A 231 -14.03 -2.93 32.03
CA GLU A 231 -13.86 -3.33 33.44
C GLU A 231 -13.17 -4.69 33.60
N ASN A 232 -13.34 -5.58 32.62
CA ASN A 232 -12.81 -6.95 32.60
C ASN A 232 -11.50 -7.10 31.81
N ASN A 233 -10.95 -6.01 31.27
CA ASN A 233 -9.85 -6.03 30.30
C ASN A 233 -10.13 -6.85 29.02
N GLY A 234 -11.41 -7.14 28.74
CA GLY A 234 -11.83 -8.01 27.65
C GLY A 234 -12.04 -7.26 26.34
N LYS A 235 -12.49 -6.00 26.41
CA LYS A 235 -12.73 -5.16 25.24
C LYS A 235 -11.77 -3.98 25.21
N VAL A 236 -11.03 -3.84 24.10
CA VAL A 236 -10.18 -2.69 23.81
C VAL A 236 -11.04 -1.59 23.19
N ILE A 237 -10.86 -0.35 23.64
CA ILE A 237 -11.67 0.79 23.23
C ILE A 237 -10.73 1.92 22.83
N ASN A 238 -10.87 2.39 21.59
CA ASN A 238 -10.22 3.60 21.11
C ASN A 238 -11.13 4.81 21.35
N LEU A 239 -10.79 5.59 22.37
CA LEU A 239 -11.51 6.81 22.76
C LEU A 239 -11.40 7.93 21.72
N GLU A 240 -10.38 7.93 20.86
CA GLU A 240 -10.23 8.92 19.79
C GLU A 240 -11.35 8.81 18.74
N THR A 241 -11.84 7.58 18.50
CA THR A 241 -12.87 7.28 17.50
C THR A 241 -14.26 7.03 18.10
N LEU A 242 -14.40 7.08 19.42
CA LEU A 242 -15.65 6.77 20.09
C LEU A 242 -16.63 7.93 19.93
N SER A 243 -17.81 7.66 19.38
CA SER A 243 -18.86 8.69 19.26
C SER A 243 -19.53 8.96 20.61
N PHE A 244 -20.04 10.17 20.81
CA PHE A 244 -20.79 10.53 22.03
C PHE A 244 -22.00 9.60 22.28
N LYS A 245 -22.66 9.12 21.22
CA LYS A 245 -23.82 8.22 21.33
C LYS A 245 -23.42 6.82 21.82
N ASP A 246 -22.18 6.41 21.55
CA ASP A 246 -21.64 5.11 21.93
C ASP A 246 -20.85 5.16 23.25
N PHE A 247 -20.65 6.36 23.81
CA PHE A 247 -20.04 6.55 25.11
C PHE A 247 -20.98 6.04 26.20
N VAL A 248 -20.46 5.17 27.07
CA VAL A 248 -21.22 4.57 28.18
C VAL A 248 -20.70 5.16 29.50
N PRO A 249 -21.39 6.16 30.09
CA PRO A 249 -20.89 6.86 31.27
C PRO A 249 -20.72 5.99 32.53
N SER A 250 -21.30 4.78 32.54
CA SER A 250 -21.29 3.87 33.70
C SER A 250 -20.23 2.75 33.64
N SER A 251 -19.42 2.69 32.59
CA SER A 251 -18.38 1.66 32.48
C SER A 251 -17.12 2.06 33.25
N LYS A 252 -16.60 1.18 34.11
CA LYS A 252 -15.26 1.36 34.68
C LYS A 252 -14.23 1.05 33.61
N TYR A 253 -13.40 2.04 33.26
CA TYR A 253 -12.32 1.89 32.30
C TYR A 253 -11.01 1.60 33.01
N ARG A 254 -10.15 0.80 32.38
CA ARG A 254 -8.82 0.46 32.90
C ARG A 254 -7.74 0.81 31.89
N CYS A 255 -6.60 1.26 32.41
CA CYS A 255 -5.40 1.45 31.61
C CYS A 255 -4.93 0.11 31.05
N ILE A 256 -4.63 0.05 29.76
CA ILE A 256 -4.29 -1.22 29.11
C ILE A 256 -2.95 -1.79 29.58
N ALA A 257 -2.03 -0.95 30.03
CA ALA A 257 -0.72 -1.36 30.52
C ALA A 257 -0.73 -1.70 32.02
N CYS A 258 -1.13 -0.79 32.91
CA CYS A 258 -1.07 -1.05 34.36
C CYS A 258 -2.33 -1.68 34.96
N LYS A 259 -3.42 -1.81 34.19
CA LYS A 259 -4.73 -2.37 34.61
C LYS A 259 -5.44 -1.60 35.74
N GLN A 260 -4.89 -0.46 36.16
CA GLN A 260 -5.51 0.43 37.13
C GLN A 260 -6.71 1.13 36.50
N GLU A 261 -7.67 1.51 37.33
CA GLU A 261 -8.85 2.25 36.90
C GLU A 261 -8.49 3.68 36.48
N VAL A 262 -9.12 4.15 35.41
CA VAL A 262 -8.86 5.46 34.81
C VAL A 262 -10.14 6.29 34.75
N ILE A 263 -9.98 7.61 34.62
CA ILE A 263 -11.06 8.57 34.41
C ILE A 263 -11.02 9.00 32.95
N VAL A 264 -12.12 8.80 32.23
CA VAL A 264 -12.28 9.34 30.88
C VAL A 264 -12.74 10.80 30.97
N LYS A 265 -12.11 11.66 30.18
CA LYS A 265 -12.37 13.09 30.05
C LYS A 265 -12.65 13.42 28.59
N GLU A 266 -13.37 14.50 28.36
CA GLU A 266 -13.66 15.04 27.03
C GLU A 266 -12.92 16.38 26.87
N ASN A 267 -12.27 16.57 25.72
CA ASN A 267 -11.62 17.84 25.40
C ASN A 267 -12.61 18.83 24.74
N LYS A 268 -12.18 20.08 24.53
CA LYS A 268 -13.03 21.12 23.90
C LYS A 268 -13.50 20.77 22.47
N ALA A 269 -12.85 19.81 21.82
CA ALA A 269 -13.20 19.34 20.48
C ALA A 269 -14.09 18.09 20.50
N GLY A 270 -14.62 17.70 21.67
CA GLY A 270 -15.51 16.55 21.81
C GLY A 270 -14.82 15.19 21.74
N ARG A 271 -13.48 15.14 21.86
CA ARG A 271 -12.72 13.88 21.83
C ARG A 271 -12.46 13.38 23.24
N PHE A 272 -12.63 12.08 23.42
CA PHE A 272 -12.41 11.42 24.70
C PHE A 272 -10.96 10.97 24.86
N TYR A 273 -10.45 11.08 26.09
CA TYR A 273 -9.14 10.60 26.50
C TYR A 273 -9.21 10.16 27.96
N PHE A 274 -8.22 9.45 28.48
CA PHE A 274 -8.19 9.06 29.89
C PHE A 274 -7.00 9.62 30.64
N VAL A 275 -7.18 9.73 31.95
CA VAL A 275 -6.13 10.00 32.94
C VAL A 275 -6.23 8.97 34.08
N HIS A 276 -5.13 8.67 34.73
CA HIS A 276 -5.13 7.75 35.88
C HIS A 276 -5.78 8.42 37.11
N LYS A 277 -6.51 7.63 37.93
CA LYS A 277 -7.16 8.13 39.16
C LYS A 277 -6.17 8.55 40.26
N GLU A 278 -5.00 7.94 40.31
CA GLU A 278 -3.99 8.18 41.36
C GLU A 278 -2.69 8.72 40.74
N GLY A 279 -1.90 9.48 41.51
CA GLY A 279 -0.61 10.05 41.04
C GLY A 279 0.58 9.09 41.16
N LYS A 280 0.38 7.87 41.67
CA LYS A 280 1.43 6.85 41.86
C LYS A 280 1.33 5.76 40.80
N ASN A 281 1.48 6.15 39.54
CA ASN A 281 1.31 5.24 38.41
C ASN A 281 2.62 4.55 38.09
N LYS A 282 2.63 3.22 38.08
CA LYS A 282 3.78 2.42 37.62
C LYS A 282 3.83 2.28 36.09
N CYS A 283 2.93 2.95 35.36
CA CYS A 283 2.82 2.85 33.91
C CYS A 283 3.75 3.86 33.24
N SER A 284 4.82 3.40 32.58
CA SER A 284 5.56 4.27 31.66
C SER A 284 4.77 4.48 30.38
N TYR A 285 5.01 5.62 29.70
CA TYR A 285 4.38 5.91 28.41
C TYR A 285 4.77 4.86 27.34
N SER A 286 6.02 4.40 27.33
CA SER A 286 6.44 3.38 26.35
C SER A 286 5.78 2.02 26.61
N LEU A 287 5.63 1.62 27.90
CA LEU A 287 4.87 0.42 28.25
C LEU A 287 3.40 0.52 27.82
N TYR A 288 2.78 1.70 27.99
CA TYR A 288 1.44 1.97 27.49
C TYR A 288 1.34 1.76 25.97
N LEU A 289 2.22 2.39 25.18
CA LEU A 289 2.20 2.28 23.71
C LEU A 289 2.36 0.83 23.27
N LYS A 290 3.27 0.09 23.91
CA LYS A 290 3.54 -1.31 23.59
C LYS A 290 2.32 -2.20 23.84
N GLU A 291 1.71 -2.10 25.01
CA GLU A 291 0.53 -2.90 25.35
C GLU A 291 -0.72 -2.48 24.57
N ALA A 292 -0.88 -1.19 24.29
CA ALA A 292 -1.95 -0.67 23.43
C ALA A 292 -1.81 -1.21 22.00
N ALA A 293 -0.61 -1.14 21.40
CA ALA A 293 -0.34 -1.66 20.08
C ALA A 293 -0.62 -3.17 19.99
N LYS A 294 -0.14 -3.96 20.96
CA LYS A 294 -0.40 -5.39 21.01
C LYS A 294 -1.88 -5.72 21.02
N ALA A 295 -2.64 -5.03 21.87
CA ALA A 295 -4.05 -5.28 22.04
C ALA A 295 -4.85 -4.89 20.78
N LEU A 296 -4.54 -3.74 20.17
CA LEU A 296 -5.17 -3.29 18.94
C LEU A 296 -4.88 -4.21 17.75
N ILE A 297 -3.64 -4.69 17.59
CA ILE A 297 -3.28 -5.64 16.53
C ILE A 297 -4.05 -6.95 16.70
N LYS A 298 -4.07 -7.52 17.91
CA LYS A 298 -4.81 -8.74 18.22
C LYS A 298 -6.31 -8.57 17.95
N GLU A 299 -6.92 -7.49 18.44
CA GLU A 299 -8.34 -7.23 18.22
C GLU A 299 -8.65 -7.07 16.74
N ASN A 300 -7.87 -6.28 16.00
CA ASN A 300 -8.03 -6.11 14.56
C ASN A 300 -7.89 -7.44 13.80
N PHE A 301 -6.95 -8.29 14.21
CA PHE A 301 -6.73 -9.59 13.60
C PHE A 301 -7.89 -10.56 13.87
N VAL A 302 -8.50 -10.52 15.05
CA VAL A 302 -9.65 -11.37 15.41
C VAL A 302 -10.94 -10.88 14.75
N ARG A 303 -11.20 -9.57 14.80
CA ARG A 303 -12.48 -8.97 14.40
C ARG A 303 -12.66 -8.84 12.90
N LYS A 304 -11.58 -8.61 12.14
CA LYS A 304 -11.66 -8.34 10.71
C LYS A 304 -11.63 -9.64 9.89
N LYS A 305 -12.50 -9.71 8.87
CA LYS A 305 -12.61 -10.87 7.95
C LYS A 305 -11.39 -11.03 7.04
N VAL A 306 -10.76 -9.91 6.69
CA VAL A 306 -9.52 -9.81 5.90
C VAL A 306 -8.48 -9.11 6.76
N PHE A 307 -7.19 -9.39 6.54
CA PHE A 307 -6.07 -8.73 7.21
C PHE A 307 -4.90 -8.49 6.26
N TYR A 308 -4.78 -7.26 5.75
CA TYR A 308 -3.81 -6.93 4.71
C TYR A 308 -2.44 -6.50 5.23
N ILE A 309 -1.38 -7.06 4.64
CA ILE A 309 -0.02 -6.54 4.73
C ILE A 309 0.53 -6.22 3.33
N THR A 310 1.57 -5.40 3.24
CA THR A 310 2.18 -4.96 1.97
C THR A 310 3.71 -5.12 1.97
N PRO A 311 4.23 -6.36 2.08
CA PRO A 311 5.67 -6.62 2.12
C PRO A 311 6.40 -6.34 0.80
N PHE A 312 5.69 -6.14 -0.30
CA PHE A 312 6.24 -5.74 -1.59
C PHE A 312 5.53 -4.49 -2.05
N ASP A 313 6.30 -3.54 -2.61
CA ASP A 313 5.77 -2.27 -3.11
C ASP A 313 4.54 -2.52 -3.98
N ASN A 314 3.41 -1.94 -3.58
CA ASN A 314 2.12 -1.94 -4.27
C ASN A 314 1.36 -3.29 -4.35
N LYS A 315 1.72 -4.31 -3.56
CA LYS A 315 0.94 -5.57 -3.51
C LYS A 315 0.42 -5.88 -2.11
N PHE A 316 -0.91 -5.94 -1.99
CA PHE A 316 -1.61 -6.35 -0.77
C PHE A 316 -1.63 -7.88 -0.63
N PHE A 317 -1.42 -8.36 0.58
CA PHE A 317 -1.51 -9.77 0.97
C PHE A 317 -2.49 -9.89 2.11
N ASP A 318 -3.64 -10.52 1.84
CA ASP A 318 -4.59 -10.86 2.89
C ASP A 318 -4.12 -12.12 3.62
N LEU A 319 -3.68 -11.95 4.87
CA LEU A 319 -3.22 -13.05 5.72
C LEU A 319 -4.34 -14.07 6.01
N LYS A 320 -5.61 -13.64 6.04
CA LYS A 320 -6.73 -14.54 6.32
C LYS A 320 -6.97 -15.53 5.17
N SER A 321 -6.95 -15.08 3.93
CA SER A 321 -6.97 -15.96 2.73
C SER A 321 -5.75 -16.89 2.63
N LEU A 322 -4.65 -16.57 3.33
CA LEU A 322 -3.44 -17.39 3.42
C LEU A 322 -3.42 -18.26 4.69
N ASP A 323 -4.58 -18.61 5.25
CA ASP A 323 -4.72 -19.51 6.41
C ASP A 323 -4.03 -19.06 7.72
N TYR A 324 -3.68 -17.78 7.87
CA TYR A 324 -3.24 -17.27 9.17
C TYR A 324 -4.45 -17.04 10.06
N THR A 325 -4.52 -17.78 11.17
CA THR A 325 -5.72 -17.88 12.00
C THR A 325 -5.57 -17.19 13.34
N GLU A 326 -4.36 -17.09 13.87
CA GLU A 326 -4.11 -16.61 15.23
C GLU A 326 -3.02 -15.54 15.28
N CYS A 327 -3.17 -14.59 16.20
CA CYS A 327 -2.18 -13.60 16.58
C CYS A 327 -1.98 -13.70 18.09
N ILE A 328 -0.79 -14.13 18.51
CA ILE A 328 -0.49 -14.47 19.91
C ILE A 328 0.63 -13.58 20.44
N ASP A 329 0.69 -13.44 21.77
CA ASP A 329 1.77 -12.70 22.43
C ASP A 329 3.13 -13.29 22.13
N GLY A 330 4.09 -12.39 21.91
CA GLY A 330 5.45 -12.75 21.62
C GLY A 330 6.22 -13.22 22.85
N SER A 331 7.25 -14.00 22.58
CA SER A 331 8.21 -14.49 23.56
C SER A 331 9.62 -14.31 22.99
N SER A 332 10.56 -15.15 23.39
CA SER A 332 11.90 -15.18 22.82
C SER A 332 12.16 -16.54 22.15
N ILE A 333 12.81 -16.53 21.00
CA ILE A 333 13.29 -17.74 20.30
C ILE A 333 14.76 -17.53 19.95
N LYS A 334 15.67 -18.34 20.51
CA LYS A 334 17.11 -18.35 20.14
C LYS A 334 17.69 -16.93 19.98
N ASP A 335 17.57 -16.12 21.05
CA ASP A 335 18.05 -14.73 21.11
C ASP A 335 17.33 -13.71 20.21
N PHE A 336 16.19 -14.08 19.64
CA PHE A 336 15.27 -13.17 18.96
C PHE A 336 14.02 -12.93 19.81
N GLU A 337 13.90 -11.72 20.34
CA GLU A 337 12.71 -11.24 21.03
C GLU A 337 11.73 -10.61 20.04
N TYR A 338 10.45 -10.89 20.22
CA TYR A 338 9.38 -10.34 19.40
C TYR A 338 8.15 -10.07 20.27
N ASP A 339 7.28 -9.18 19.81
CA ASP A 339 6.16 -8.69 20.61
C ASP A 339 4.85 -9.42 20.33
N LEU A 340 4.66 -9.84 19.07
CA LEU A 340 3.55 -10.70 18.65
C LEU A 340 4.04 -11.66 17.57
N VAL A 341 3.33 -12.76 17.40
CA VAL A 341 3.49 -13.64 16.24
C VAL A 341 2.14 -14.01 15.65
N ILE A 342 2.04 -13.93 14.33
CA ILE A 342 0.88 -14.38 13.56
C ILE A 342 1.21 -15.77 13.01
N THR A 343 0.33 -16.74 13.29
CA THR A 343 0.54 -18.15 13.01
C THR A 343 -0.60 -18.77 12.21
N ARG A 344 -0.32 -19.93 11.60
CA ARG A 344 -1.32 -20.80 11.01
C ARG A 344 -1.68 -21.88 12.04
N LYS A 345 -2.97 -22.01 12.38
CA LYS A 345 -3.49 -23.00 13.36
C LYS A 345 -2.82 -22.93 14.74
N GLY A 346 -2.40 -21.74 15.17
CA GLY A 346 -1.85 -21.51 16.51
C GLY A 346 -0.45 -22.08 16.75
N LYS A 347 0.21 -22.62 15.72
CA LYS A 347 1.54 -23.24 15.85
C LYS A 347 2.61 -22.35 15.23
N ILE A 348 3.61 -22.03 16.04
CA ILE A 348 4.83 -21.38 15.56
C ILE A 348 5.56 -22.35 14.63
N SER A 349 5.92 -21.87 13.45
CA SER A 349 6.54 -22.60 12.36
C SER A 349 7.41 -21.66 11.51
N ASP A 350 8.10 -22.22 10.50
CA ASP A 350 8.94 -21.45 9.58
C ASP A 350 8.16 -20.39 8.77
N ASP A 351 6.84 -20.55 8.64
CA ASP A 351 5.96 -19.61 7.95
C ASP A 351 5.34 -18.55 8.88
N SER A 352 5.67 -18.58 10.18
CA SER A 352 5.15 -17.60 11.14
C SER A 352 5.66 -16.19 10.85
N ILE A 353 4.81 -15.21 11.11
CA ILE A 353 5.13 -13.79 10.91
C ILE A 353 5.31 -13.13 12.27
N TYR A 354 6.50 -12.65 12.54
CA TYR A 354 6.87 -12.03 13.80
C TYR A 354 6.70 -10.52 13.70
N ILE A 355 6.17 -9.89 14.75
CA ILE A 355 5.96 -8.45 14.82
C ILE A 355 6.83 -7.90 15.94
N LEU A 356 7.64 -6.89 15.63
CA LEU A 356 8.34 -6.06 16.61
C LEU A 356 7.75 -4.66 16.62
N LEU A 357 7.57 -4.13 17.82
CA LEU A 357 7.09 -2.80 18.08
C LEU A 357 8.29 -1.91 18.40
N ASP A 358 8.62 -0.98 17.49
CA ASP A 358 9.78 -0.10 17.62
C ASP A 358 9.41 1.19 18.38
N GLU A 359 9.81 1.25 19.65
CA GLU A 359 9.65 2.42 20.51
C GLU A 359 10.64 3.56 20.21
N LYS A 360 11.74 3.29 19.50
CA LYS A 360 12.79 4.30 19.25
C LYS A 360 12.59 5.07 17.95
N GLY A 361 11.67 4.63 17.09
CA GLY A 361 11.40 5.24 15.78
C GLY A 361 12.64 5.27 14.88
N SER A 362 13.61 4.38 15.13
CA SER A 362 14.91 4.48 14.49
C SER A 362 14.85 3.92 13.07
N ASN A 363 15.36 4.69 12.10
CA ASN A 363 15.49 4.15 10.74
C ASN A 363 16.49 2.97 10.66
N ASN A 364 17.29 2.78 11.71
CA ASN A 364 18.33 1.78 11.86
C ASN A 364 17.93 0.60 12.76
N CYS A 365 16.71 0.07 12.64
CA CYS A 365 16.50 -1.32 13.05
C CYS A 365 17.34 -2.20 12.12
N SER A 366 18.49 -2.64 12.60
CA SER A 366 19.30 -3.66 11.95
C SER A 366 18.41 -4.88 11.69
N MET A 367 18.51 -5.43 10.49
CA MET A 367 17.85 -6.69 10.15
C MET A 367 18.16 -7.69 11.27
N PRO A 368 17.16 -8.30 11.90
CA PRO A 368 17.41 -9.40 12.81
C PRO A 368 18.31 -10.39 12.06
N GLY A 369 19.40 -10.87 12.66
CA GLY A 369 20.34 -11.81 12.01
C GLY A 369 19.73 -13.18 11.70
N ASN A 370 18.40 -13.28 11.72
CA ASN A 370 17.60 -14.47 11.54
C ASN A 370 16.87 -14.46 10.19
N HIS A 371 16.33 -15.62 9.84
CA HIS A 371 15.63 -15.89 8.59
C HIS A 371 14.11 -15.76 8.73
N TYR A 372 13.62 -15.17 9.83
CA TYR A 372 12.19 -15.11 10.16
C TYR A 372 11.49 -13.96 9.44
N ARG A 373 10.27 -14.22 8.92
CA ARG A 373 9.41 -13.17 8.35
C ARG A 373 9.04 -12.18 9.44
N THR A 374 9.51 -10.95 9.32
CA THR A 374 9.45 -9.98 10.41
C THR A 374 8.85 -8.66 9.95
N ILE A 375 7.86 -8.16 10.69
CA ILE A 375 7.24 -6.85 10.52
C ILE A 375 7.71 -5.96 11.67
N ILE A 376 8.32 -4.82 11.36
CA ILE A 376 8.66 -3.81 12.37
C ILE A 376 7.66 -2.67 12.26
N VAL A 377 6.95 -2.43 13.36
CA VAL A 377 5.88 -1.43 13.46
C VAL A 377 6.36 -0.31 14.39
N PRO A 378 6.63 0.90 13.88
CA PRO A 378 6.97 2.04 14.72
C PRO A 378 5.80 2.40 15.66
N ILE A 379 6.12 2.58 16.93
CA ILE A 379 5.18 2.96 18.00
C ILE A 379 5.80 3.98 18.97
N ASN A 380 6.77 4.76 18.53
CA ASN A 380 7.46 5.76 19.36
C ASN A 380 6.54 6.88 19.88
N GLU A 381 5.38 7.06 19.24
CA GLU A 381 4.32 7.97 19.68
C GLU A 381 2.94 7.33 19.44
N GLU A 382 1.94 7.71 20.25
CA GLU A 382 0.58 7.17 20.12
C GLU A 382 -0.04 7.46 18.75
N SER A 383 0.16 8.67 18.21
CA SER A 383 -0.34 9.05 16.89
C SER A 383 0.22 8.15 15.77
N ILE A 384 1.52 7.81 15.84
CA ILE A 384 2.21 6.91 14.91
C ILE A 384 1.66 5.49 15.07
N MET A 385 1.51 5.02 16.31
CA MET A 385 0.93 3.71 16.62
C MET A 385 -0.49 3.57 16.03
N LEU A 386 -1.38 4.53 16.29
CA LEU A 386 -2.76 4.50 15.80
C LEU A 386 -2.83 4.60 14.28
N SER A 387 -1.97 5.41 13.66
CA SER A 387 -1.86 5.49 12.19
C SER A 387 -1.45 4.15 11.58
N ASN A 388 -0.45 3.49 12.14
CA ASN A 388 0.08 2.23 11.64
C ASN A 388 -0.89 1.05 11.84
N ILE A 389 -1.67 1.06 12.92
CA ILE A 389 -2.51 -0.08 13.32
C ILE A 389 -3.98 0.12 12.96
N CYS A 390 -4.54 1.30 13.21
CA CYS A 390 -5.98 1.58 13.09
C CYS A 390 -6.35 2.24 11.76
N TYR A 391 -5.63 3.29 11.33
CA TYR A 391 -6.12 4.18 10.26
C TYR A 391 -5.70 3.80 8.84
N ASN A 392 -4.56 3.13 8.65
CA ASN A 392 -4.05 2.83 7.30
C ASN A 392 -4.34 1.43 6.76
N GLY A 393 -4.92 0.53 7.57
CA GLY A 393 -5.39 -0.78 7.08
C GLY A 393 -4.52 -1.98 7.45
N GLN A 394 -4.31 -2.21 8.74
CA GLN A 394 -3.89 -3.52 9.28
C GLN A 394 -2.40 -3.87 9.08
N LEU A 395 -1.51 -2.92 9.38
CA LEU A 395 -0.05 -3.03 9.28
C LEU A 395 0.55 -2.81 7.89
N ASN A 396 -0.16 -2.15 6.98
CA ASN A 396 0.26 -1.81 5.62
C ASN A 396 0.75 -0.35 5.44
N ALA A 397 0.93 0.40 6.53
CA ALA A 397 1.32 1.81 6.46
C ALA A 397 2.75 1.99 5.92
N PRO A 398 3.06 3.10 5.20
CA PRO A 398 4.39 3.32 4.60
C PRO A 398 5.58 3.29 5.58
N GLY A 399 5.35 3.55 6.87
CA GLY A 399 6.39 3.51 7.90
C GLY A 399 6.75 2.12 8.41
N ILE A 400 5.97 1.09 8.03
CA ILE A 400 6.16 -0.28 8.50
C ILE A 400 7.19 -1.00 7.62
N LYS A 401 8.14 -1.68 8.26
CA LYS A 401 9.22 -2.38 7.58
C LYS A 401 8.97 -3.88 7.56
N TYR A 402 9.27 -4.49 6.42
CA TYR A 402 9.11 -5.93 6.21
C TYR A 402 10.45 -6.57 5.90
N PHE A 403 10.76 -7.66 6.59
CA PHE A 403 11.99 -8.44 6.42
C PHE A 403 11.66 -9.89 6.13
N ASN A 404 12.47 -10.52 5.27
CA ASN A 404 12.39 -11.95 4.93
C ASN A 404 11.05 -12.42 4.32
N PHE A 405 10.22 -11.50 3.81
CA PHE A 405 8.99 -11.84 3.08
C PHE A 405 9.25 -12.21 1.62
N LYS A 406 10.36 -11.73 1.04
CA LYS A 406 10.83 -12.19 -0.27
C LYS A 406 11.11 -13.68 -0.13
N LEU A 407 10.49 -14.51 -0.99
CA LEU A 407 10.80 -15.93 -1.10
C LEU A 407 12.32 -16.10 -1.00
N LYS A 408 12.77 -17.05 -0.17
CA LYS A 408 14.09 -17.63 -0.35
C LYS A 408 14.13 -18.15 -1.78
N VAL A 409 14.55 -17.31 -2.73
CA VAL A 409 15.43 -17.79 -3.77
C VAL A 409 16.55 -18.38 -2.95
N GLU A 410 16.55 -19.71 -2.83
CA GLU A 410 17.72 -20.41 -2.33
C GLU A 410 18.90 -19.69 -2.93
N LYS A 411 19.80 -19.13 -2.12
CA LYS A 411 21.12 -18.75 -2.60
C LYS A 411 21.72 -20.07 -3.09
N LYS A 412 21.43 -20.44 -4.34
CA LYS A 412 22.12 -21.49 -5.04
C LYS A 412 23.49 -20.88 -5.27
N GLU A 413 24.44 -21.28 -4.43
CA GLU A 413 25.85 -21.12 -4.72
C GLU A 413 26.11 -21.86 -6.03
N GLY A 414 25.96 -21.13 -7.14
CA GLY A 414 26.00 -21.64 -8.49
C GLY A 414 25.15 -20.78 -9.42
N LYS A 415 25.69 -20.46 -10.60
CA LYS A 415 24.88 -19.89 -11.69
C LYS A 415 23.72 -20.84 -11.98
N PRO A 416 22.49 -20.36 -12.24
CA PRO A 416 21.41 -21.23 -12.60
C PRO A 416 21.79 -22.13 -13.77
N THR A 417 21.33 -23.38 -13.77
CA THR A 417 21.66 -24.38 -14.78
C THR A 417 20.43 -25.14 -15.22
N PHE A 418 20.29 -25.26 -16.54
CA PHE A 418 19.35 -26.14 -17.22
C PHE A 418 20.10 -27.34 -17.76
N THR A 419 19.60 -28.56 -17.52
CA THR A 419 20.18 -29.80 -18.02
C THR A 419 19.12 -30.59 -18.78
N LEU A 420 19.38 -30.89 -20.05
CA LEU A 420 18.56 -31.72 -20.92
C LEU A 420 19.08 -33.16 -20.92
N TYR A 421 18.16 -34.12 -20.90
CA TYR A 421 18.45 -35.55 -20.94
C TYR A 421 18.07 -36.17 -22.30
N ALA A 422 18.64 -37.33 -22.62
CA ALA A 422 18.45 -38.01 -23.90
C ALA A 422 16.99 -38.40 -24.22
N ASP A 423 16.17 -38.57 -23.20
CA ASP A 423 14.74 -38.86 -23.35
C ASP A 423 13.92 -37.61 -23.73
N GLY A 424 14.48 -36.41 -23.59
CA GLY A 424 13.86 -35.12 -23.87
C GLY A 424 13.33 -34.40 -22.63
N HIS A 425 13.44 -34.99 -21.43
CA HIS A 425 13.15 -34.29 -20.18
C HIS A 425 14.30 -33.35 -19.82
N TYR A 426 14.01 -32.36 -18.99
CA TYR A 426 15.02 -31.45 -18.46
C TYR A 426 14.78 -31.17 -16.99
N ASP A 427 15.85 -30.80 -16.31
CA ASP A 427 15.82 -30.29 -14.95
C ASP A 427 16.43 -28.88 -14.90
N TYR A 428 15.80 -28.00 -14.11
CA TYR A 428 16.33 -26.68 -13.80
C TYR A 428 16.79 -26.65 -12.34
N ASN A 429 18.08 -26.34 -12.13
CA ASN A 429 18.70 -26.15 -10.82
C ASN A 429 18.58 -27.30 -9.80
N LYS A 430 18.44 -28.56 -10.23
CA LYS A 430 18.57 -29.73 -9.35
C LYS A 430 20.03 -30.11 -9.16
N LYS A 431 20.48 -30.22 -7.91
CA LYS A 431 21.72 -30.94 -7.55
C LYS A 431 21.38 -32.43 -7.55
N SER A 432 21.59 -33.14 -8.65
CA SER A 432 21.55 -34.59 -8.59
C SER A 432 22.85 -35.06 -7.91
N ASN A 433 22.75 -35.65 -6.73
CA ASN A 433 23.89 -36.30 -6.06
C ASN A 433 24.38 -37.55 -6.81
N ASN A 434 23.71 -37.93 -7.91
CA ASN A 434 24.18 -38.87 -8.92
C ASN A 434 24.08 -38.16 -10.27
N GLN A 435 25.18 -37.98 -11.01
CA GLN A 435 25.10 -37.56 -12.41
C GLN A 435 24.22 -38.55 -13.18
N PRO A 436 23.11 -38.13 -13.80
CA PRO A 436 22.35 -39.00 -14.67
C PRO A 436 23.24 -39.25 -15.90
N SER A 437 23.52 -40.51 -16.20
CA SER A 437 24.40 -40.98 -17.28
C SER A 437 23.91 -40.65 -18.71
N SER A 438 22.91 -39.77 -18.84
CA SER A 438 22.17 -39.49 -20.06
C SER A 438 21.99 -37.99 -20.37
N ALA A 439 22.71 -37.08 -19.69
CA ALA A 439 22.66 -35.65 -20.00
C ALA A 439 23.23 -35.37 -21.39
N THR A 440 22.47 -34.69 -22.25
CA THR A 440 22.81 -34.42 -23.65
C THR A 440 23.20 -32.97 -23.90
N TYR A 441 22.66 -32.04 -23.10
CA TYR A 441 22.85 -30.60 -23.28
C TYR A 441 22.71 -29.85 -21.96
N LYS A 442 23.54 -28.85 -21.72
CA LYS A 442 23.51 -28.04 -20.50
C LYS A 442 23.64 -26.56 -20.82
N ILE A 443 22.83 -25.72 -20.18
CA ILE A 443 22.90 -24.26 -20.25
C ILE A 443 23.18 -23.73 -18.84
N GLU A 444 24.22 -22.92 -18.69
CA GLU A 444 24.48 -22.15 -17.47
C GLU A 444 24.14 -20.68 -17.75
N PHE A 445 23.20 -20.13 -16.99
CA PHE A 445 22.72 -18.77 -17.19
C PHE A 445 23.68 -17.77 -16.55
N ILE A 446 24.29 -16.91 -17.38
CA ILE A 446 25.18 -15.84 -16.91
C ILE A 446 24.39 -14.55 -16.71
N SER A 447 23.47 -14.25 -17.63
CA SER A 447 22.53 -13.14 -17.49
C SER A 447 21.44 -13.46 -16.46
N LYS A 448 20.92 -12.40 -15.82
CA LYS A 448 19.74 -12.50 -14.95
C LYS A 448 18.48 -12.54 -15.80
N PHE A 449 17.56 -13.41 -15.42
CA PHE A 449 16.19 -13.49 -15.94
C PHE A 449 15.25 -12.98 -14.85
N ASP A 450 14.09 -12.44 -15.24
CA ASP A 450 13.13 -11.87 -14.29
C ASP A 450 12.55 -12.93 -13.35
N ASN A 451 12.48 -14.19 -13.81
CA ASN A 451 12.10 -15.34 -13.00
C ASN A 451 12.64 -16.65 -13.63
N ASP A 452 12.64 -17.73 -12.84
CA ASP A 452 13.15 -19.04 -13.24
C ASP A 452 12.34 -19.66 -14.40
N ARG A 453 11.03 -19.39 -14.46
CA ARG A 453 10.16 -19.87 -15.55
C ARG A 453 10.56 -19.29 -16.90
N GLU A 454 10.85 -17.99 -16.96
CA GLU A 454 11.33 -17.34 -18.19
C GLU A 454 12.71 -17.87 -18.62
N ALA A 455 13.57 -18.24 -17.66
CA ALA A 455 14.85 -18.89 -17.96
C ALA A 455 14.67 -20.31 -18.54
N GLU A 456 13.72 -21.08 -18.00
CA GLU A 456 13.35 -22.41 -18.51
C GLU A 456 12.70 -22.32 -19.90
N GLU A 457 11.77 -21.39 -20.12
CA GLU A 457 11.16 -21.13 -21.43
C GLU A 457 12.22 -20.74 -22.47
N PHE A 458 13.16 -19.86 -22.13
CA PHE A 458 14.29 -19.50 -22.98
C PHE A 458 15.15 -20.73 -23.34
N ALA A 459 15.45 -21.59 -22.36
CA ALA A 459 16.24 -22.80 -22.61
C ALA A 459 15.54 -23.81 -23.52
N VAL A 460 14.23 -24.02 -23.33
CA VAL A 460 13.43 -24.90 -24.19
C VAL A 460 13.37 -24.35 -25.61
N LEU A 461 13.12 -23.05 -25.79
CA LEU A 461 13.15 -22.41 -27.10
C LEU A 461 14.51 -22.55 -27.78
N LYS A 462 15.61 -22.36 -27.05
CA LYS A 462 16.96 -22.56 -27.58
C LYS A 462 17.23 -24.00 -27.99
N CYS A 463 16.77 -24.98 -27.20
CA CYS A 463 16.84 -26.40 -27.57
C CYS A 463 16.05 -26.68 -28.86
N LEU A 464 14.87 -26.10 -29.02
CA LEU A 464 14.07 -26.23 -30.25
C LEU A 464 14.75 -25.58 -31.46
N GLU A 465 15.35 -24.39 -31.30
CA GLU A 465 16.12 -23.73 -32.37
C GLU A 465 17.37 -24.53 -32.78
N GLU A 466 17.98 -25.25 -31.84
CA GLU A 466 19.09 -26.17 -32.10
C GLU A 466 18.65 -27.58 -32.53
N ASN A 467 17.36 -27.79 -32.86
CA ASN A 467 16.76 -29.07 -33.27
C ASN A 467 17.01 -30.22 -32.26
N ARG A 468 17.00 -29.92 -30.96
CA ARG A 468 17.17 -30.92 -29.91
C ARG A 468 15.82 -31.48 -29.48
N LYS A 469 15.79 -32.78 -29.20
CA LYS A 469 14.63 -33.44 -28.56
C LYS A 469 14.42 -32.86 -27.15
N VAL A 470 13.34 -32.10 -26.96
CA VAL A 470 12.98 -31.47 -25.69
C VAL A 470 11.47 -31.50 -25.49
N CYS A 471 11.03 -31.66 -24.24
CA CYS A 471 9.62 -31.56 -23.86
C CYS A 471 9.16 -30.09 -23.90
N PRO A 472 8.19 -29.70 -24.76
CA PRO A 472 7.79 -28.30 -24.90
C PRO A 472 6.77 -27.84 -23.84
N CYS A 473 6.35 -28.69 -22.90
CA CYS A 473 5.20 -28.43 -22.02
C CYS A 473 5.22 -27.06 -21.33
N ILE A 474 6.37 -26.58 -20.85
CA ILE A 474 6.44 -25.24 -20.20
C ILE A 474 6.07 -24.10 -21.16
N VAL A 475 6.40 -24.25 -22.45
CA VAL A 475 6.04 -23.30 -23.52
C VAL A 475 4.58 -23.53 -23.96
N CYS A 476 4.12 -24.78 -23.98
CA CYS A 476 2.72 -25.13 -24.28
C CYS A 476 1.72 -24.66 -23.20
N THR A 477 2.09 -24.65 -21.92
CA THR A 477 1.16 -24.32 -20.81
C THR A 477 0.68 -22.85 -20.88
N ASN A 478 1.40 -21.97 -21.60
CA ASN A 478 0.94 -20.61 -21.87
C ASN A 478 -0.28 -20.54 -22.82
N PHE A 479 -0.67 -21.64 -23.48
CA PHE A 479 -1.88 -21.72 -24.32
C PHE A 479 -3.15 -22.14 -23.55
N ASP A 480 -3.02 -22.70 -22.34
CA ASP A 480 -4.16 -23.19 -21.55
C ASP A 480 -5.11 -22.09 -21.05
N GLU A 481 -4.65 -20.84 -20.97
CA GLU A 481 -5.55 -19.72 -20.65
C GLU A 481 -6.51 -19.39 -21.81
N TYR A 482 -6.29 -19.92 -23.02
CA TYR A 482 -7.07 -19.54 -24.19
C TYR A 482 -8.01 -20.63 -24.77
N ASN A 483 -7.81 -21.93 -24.51
CA ASN A 483 -8.69 -22.97 -25.12
C ASN A 483 -8.76 -24.34 -24.40
N GLY A 484 -8.55 -24.39 -23.07
CA GLY A 484 -9.02 -25.48 -22.20
C GLY A 484 -8.78 -26.93 -22.67
N GLU A 485 -7.55 -27.45 -22.49
CA GLU A 485 -7.23 -28.77 -21.92
C GLU A 485 -5.73 -29.11 -22.16
N CYS A 486 -4.88 -28.91 -21.15
CA CYS A 486 -3.59 -29.60 -21.04
C CYS A 486 -3.47 -30.27 -19.67
N GLN A 487 -3.33 -31.60 -19.67
CA GLN A 487 -3.04 -32.35 -18.46
C GLN A 487 -1.54 -32.26 -18.16
N LYS A 488 -1.18 -31.70 -17.00
CA LYS A 488 0.20 -31.55 -16.46
C LYS A 488 1.06 -32.82 -16.39
N ASN A 489 0.58 -33.99 -16.84
CA ASN A 489 1.18 -35.30 -16.63
C ASN A 489 1.35 -36.14 -17.91
N CYS A 490 1.58 -35.55 -19.09
CA CYS A 490 1.88 -36.34 -20.29
C CYS A 490 3.31 -36.92 -20.24
N LYS A 491 3.44 -38.24 -20.46
CA LYS A 491 4.74 -38.90 -20.70
C LYS A 491 5.22 -38.57 -22.12
N ILE A 492 6.54 -38.44 -22.32
CA ILE A 492 7.10 -38.29 -23.68
C ILE A 492 6.71 -39.52 -24.52
N GLY A 493 5.83 -39.31 -25.51
CA GLY A 493 5.27 -40.35 -26.37
C GLY A 493 3.74 -40.48 -26.31
N ASP A 494 3.11 -39.98 -25.25
CA ASP A 494 1.66 -39.85 -25.13
C ASP A 494 1.27 -38.42 -25.56
N ILE A 495 0.58 -38.28 -26.68
CA ILE A 495 0.51 -37.03 -27.45
C ILE A 495 -0.75 -36.23 -27.11
N PRO A 496 -0.59 -34.91 -26.90
CA PRO A 496 -0.99 -33.93 -27.92
C PRO A 496 0.12 -32.92 -28.29
N CYS A 497 1.41 -33.28 -28.24
CA CYS A 497 2.50 -32.42 -28.74
C CYS A 497 2.87 -32.66 -30.22
N LYS A 498 2.17 -33.54 -30.96
CA LYS A 498 2.41 -33.75 -32.40
C LYS A 498 1.95 -32.56 -33.24
N ASP A 499 1.00 -31.79 -32.73
CA ASP A 499 0.41 -30.62 -33.39
C ASP A 499 0.92 -29.30 -32.81
N PHE A 500 2.11 -29.30 -32.20
CA PHE A 500 2.74 -28.08 -31.68
C PHE A 500 3.08 -27.13 -32.83
N ILE A 501 2.17 -26.20 -33.11
CA ILE A 501 2.41 -25.04 -33.95
C ILE A 501 3.00 -23.96 -33.05
N MET A 502 4.29 -23.68 -33.20
CA MET A 502 4.95 -22.63 -32.44
C MET A 502 4.46 -21.26 -32.93
N TYR A 503 3.43 -20.71 -32.29
CA TYR A 503 2.93 -19.38 -32.62
C TYR A 503 4.04 -18.33 -32.47
N LYS A 504 4.19 -17.51 -33.52
CA LYS A 504 5.16 -16.42 -33.65
C LYS A 504 5.27 -15.52 -32.41
N PHE A 505 4.20 -15.38 -31.63
CA PHE A 505 4.10 -14.49 -30.48
C PHE A 505 5.00 -14.85 -29.28
N ILE A 506 5.06 -16.12 -28.84
CA ILE A 506 5.88 -16.52 -27.68
C ILE A 506 7.37 -16.41 -28.01
N ARG A 507 7.76 -16.85 -29.21
CA ARG A 507 9.10 -16.61 -29.76
C ARG A 507 9.42 -15.12 -29.79
N THR A 508 8.49 -14.28 -30.23
CA THR A 508 8.73 -12.83 -30.27
C THR A 508 8.91 -12.23 -28.89
N SER A 509 8.14 -12.64 -27.87
CA SER A 509 8.24 -12.06 -26.52
C SER A 509 9.53 -12.46 -25.80
N ILE A 510 9.80 -13.76 -25.62
CA ILE A 510 10.99 -14.23 -24.88
C ILE A 510 12.28 -13.97 -25.68
N SER A 511 12.29 -14.24 -26.98
CA SER A 511 13.49 -13.98 -27.80
C SER A 511 13.76 -12.50 -28.02
N SER A 512 12.77 -11.60 -27.96
CA SER A 512 13.04 -10.15 -27.99
C SER A 512 13.55 -9.64 -26.65
N LYS A 513 12.91 -10.06 -25.55
CA LYS A 513 13.27 -9.63 -24.18
C LYS A 513 14.67 -10.09 -23.78
N TYR A 514 15.08 -11.28 -24.20
CA TYR A 514 16.36 -11.89 -23.82
C TYR A 514 17.31 -12.13 -24.99
N LYS A 515 17.17 -11.37 -26.08
CA LYS A 515 18.01 -11.48 -27.28
C LYS A 515 19.52 -11.44 -26.97
N ASP A 516 19.91 -10.61 -26.01
CA ASP A 516 21.30 -10.38 -25.62
C ASP A 516 21.71 -11.15 -24.35
N ALA A 517 20.90 -12.13 -23.91
CA ALA A 517 21.19 -12.92 -22.72
C ALA A 517 22.43 -13.78 -22.92
N LYS A 518 23.41 -13.62 -22.01
CA LYS A 518 24.63 -14.42 -21.97
C LYS A 518 24.34 -15.75 -21.29
N VAL A 519 24.59 -16.84 -22.00
CA VAL A 519 24.52 -18.21 -21.47
C VAL A 519 25.76 -18.98 -21.89
N LYS A 520 26.24 -19.88 -21.03
CA LYS A 520 27.30 -20.83 -21.35
C LYS A 520 26.65 -22.16 -21.71
N VAL A 521 26.89 -22.63 -22.92
CA VAL A 521 26.31 -23.89 -23.42
C VAL A 521 27.38 -24.97 -23.43
N THR A 522 27.02 -26.15 -22.93
CA THR A 522 27.84 -27.36 -23.01
C THR A 522 27.03 -28.44 -23.71
N SER A 523 27.40 -28.78 -24.95
CA SER A 523 26.79 -29.87 -25.71
C SER A 523 27.56 -31.17 -25.44
N LEU A 524 26.92 -32.16 -24.82
CA LEU A 524 27.54 -33.45 -24.47
C LEU A 524 27.32 -34.51 -25.57
N THR A 525 26.37 -34.25 -26.46
CA THR A 525 26.11 -35.05 -27.67
C THR A 525 25.87 -34.10 -28.86
N PRO A 526 26.20 -34.50 -30.11
CA PRO A 526 25.82 -33.73 -31.29
C PRO A 526 24.29 -33.64 -31.39
N ALA A 527 23.77 -32.52 -31.91
CA ALA A 527 22.35 -32.43 -32.23
C ALA A 527 22.01 -33.55 -33.22
N LYS A 528 21.21 -34.53 -32.78
CA LYS A 528 20.75 -35.61 -33.66
C LYS A 528 19.59 -35.09 -34.51
N ASP A 529 19.57 -35.45 -35.78
CA ASP A 529 18.53 -35.12 -36.78
C ASP A 529 17.12 -35.68 -36.47
N GLU A 530 16.89 -36.26 -35.29
CA GLU A 530 15.60 -36.84 -34.90
C GLU A 530 14.85 -35.93 -33.93
N GLY A 531 14.18 -34.94 -34.52
CA GLY A 531 13.29 -34.05 -33.79
C GLY A 531 12.71 -32.94 -34.65
N THR A 532 12.36 -33.21 -35.92
CA THR A 532 11.69 -32.22 -36.77
C THR A 532 10.26 -32.00 -36.28
N LEU A 533 10.08 -31.14 -35.29
CA LEU A 533 8.84 -30.38 -35.17
C LEU A 533 8.77 -29.50 -36.41
N LYS A 534 7.87 -29.81 -37.35
CA LYS A 534 7.64 -28.96 -38.52
C LYS A 534 7.18 -27.59 -38.02
N PHE A 535 8.06 -26.61 -38.10
CA PHE A 535 7.73 -25.20 -37.96
C PHE A 535 6.79 -24.83 -39.12
N ILE A 536 5.54 -24.49 -38.82
CA ILE A 536 4.64 -23.79 -39.77
C ILE A 536 4.60 -22.32 -39.36
#